data_AF-A0A7S1X6B3-F1
#
_entry.id   AF-A0A7S1X6B3-F1
#
_cell.length_a   1.000
_cell.length_b   1.000
_cell.length_c   1.000
_cell.angle_alpha   90.00
_cell.angle_beta   90.00
_cell.angle_gamma   90.00
#
_symmetry.space_group_name_H-M   'P 1'
#
loop_
_entity.id
_entity.type
_entity.pdbx_description
1 polymer ?
#
loop_
_entity_poly.entity_id
_entity_poly.type
_entity_poly.pdbx_seq_one_letter_code
_entity_poly.pdbx_strand_id
1 'polypeptide(L)'
;ECITGHILPNCFKKIQNKLETLQKAYTPGTELLLKKGRRLTEQTLDSCQLKRTRAAEVRIDTRYLSTHLQRWGFIGKDLNYADLAMLIIFAKQTGVEPASFKLHPNPLDINYNEFERLVLAISYHLYLSKTRYDPFEEYLGETMDHIFKKAGVLLELPDAEGGES
;
A
#
# COMPACT_ATOMS: atom_id res chain seq x y z
N GLU A 1 -14.49 32.11 -15.63
CA GLU A 1 -14.00 31.53 -14.36
C GLU A 1 -13.51 30.12 -14.64
N CYS A 2 -12.31 29.80 -14.20
CA CYS A 2 -11.65 28.55 -14.59
C CYS A 2 -12.36 27.35 -13.96
N ILE A 3 -12.56 26.29 -14.74
CA ILE A 3 -13.07 24.98 -14.30
C ILE A 3 -12.38 24.50 -13.00
N THR A 4 -11.13 24.90 -12.80
CA THR A 4 -10.37 24.66 -11.56
C THR A 4 -11.06 25.21 -10.31
N GLY A 5 -11.70 26.39 -10.35
CA GLY A 5 -12.35 27.01 -9.19
C GLY A 5 -13.60 26.27 -8.68
N HIS A 6 -14.27 25.50 -9.53
CA HIS A 6 -15.48 24.74 -9.16
C HIS A 6 -15.23 23.24 -8.98
N ILE A 7 -14.25 22.67 -9.70
CA ILE A 7 -13.91 21.25 -9.60
C ILE A 7 -12.97 20.97 -8.43
N LEU A 8 -11.94 21.80 -8.23
CA LEU A 8 -10.94 21.56 -7.19
C LEU A 8 -11.54 21.45 -5.78
N PRO A 9 -12.47 22.32 -5.34
CA PRO A 9 -12.97 22.26 -3.96
C PRO A 9 -13.73 20.95 -3.66
N ASN A 10 -14.56 20.48 -4.60
CA ASN A 10 -15.34 19.26 -4.43
C ASN A 10 -14.48 17.99 -4.56
N CYS A 11 -13.50 17.99 -5.47
CA CYS A 11 -12.53 16.92 -5.58
C CYS A 11 -11.64 16.85 -4.34
N PHE A 12 -11.17 17.99 -3.82
CA PHE A 12 -10.32 18.06 -2.64
C PHE A 12 -11.06 17.58 -1.40
N LYS A 13 -12.34 17.93 -1.23
CA LYS A 13 -13.14 17.41 -0.12
C LYS A 13 -13.28 15.89 -0.15
N LYS A 14 -13.52 15.29 -1.32
CA LYS A 14 -13.57 13.83 -1.46
C LYS A 14 -12.23 13.17 -1.13
N ILE A 15 -11.13 13.77 -1.61
CA ILE A 15 -9.78 13.31 -1.33
C ILE A 15 -9.50 13.37 0.17
N GLN A 16 -9.72 14.53 0.78
CA GLN A 16 -9.53 14.78 2.22
C GLN A 16 -10.30 13.76 3.07
N ASN A 17 -11.60 13.59 2.84
CA ASN A 17 -12.42 12.63 3.58
C ASN A 17 -11.87 11.18 3.49
N LYS A 18 -11.40 10.78 2.31
CA LYS A 18 -10.81 9.45 2.11
C LYS A 18 -9.48 9.33 2.87
N LEU A 19 -8.64 10.36 2.83
CA LEU A 19 -7.35 10.38 3.54
C LEU A 19 -7.53 10.39 5.06
N GLU A 20 -8.47 11.18 5.59
CA GLU A 20 -8.84 11.17 7.01
C GLU A 20 -9.34 9.80 7.46
N THR A 21 -10.07 9.10 6.59
CA THR A 21 -10.49 7.72 6.86
C THR A 21 -9.27 6.80 6.94
N LEU A 22 -8.37 6.85 5.95
CA LEU A 22 -7.15 6.03 5.91
C LEU A 22 -6.18 6.35 7.06
N GLN A 23 -6.16 7.59 7.55
CA GLN A 23 -5.33 7.99 8.69
C GLN A 23 -5.62 7.16 9.94
N LYS A 24 -6.87 6.69 10.10
CA LYS A 24 -7.29 5.84 11.23
C LYS A 24 -6.62 4.47 11.23
N ALA A 25 -6.04 4.05 10.11
CA ALA A 25 -5.25 2.83 10.02
C ALA A 25 -3.95 2.92 10.84
N TYR A 26 -3.46 4.12 11.15
CA TYR A 26 -2.30 4.30 12.01
C TYR A 26 -2.69 4.16 13.48
N THR A 27 -2.33 3.01 14.04
CA THR A 27 -2.45 2.67 15.45
C THR A 27 -1.06 2.27 15.95
N PRO A 28 -0.79 2.33 17.27
CA PRO A 28 0.47 1.82 17.81
C PRO A 28 0.74 0.34 17.44
N GLY A 29 -0.32 -0.47 17.30
CA GLY A 29 -0.23 -1.87 16.91
C GLY A 29 0.21 -2.06 15.46
N THR A 30 -0.41 -1.32 14.53
CA THR A 30 -0.05 -1.39 13.10
C THR A 30 1.34 -0.81 12.84
N GLU A 31 1.74 0.27 13.53
CA GLU A 31 3.10 0.79 13.45
C GLU A 31 4.15 -0.23 13.90
N LEU A 32 3.88 -0.97 14.98
CA LEU A 32 4.77 -2.02 15.46
C LEU A 32 4.86 -3.18 14.45
N LEU A 33 3.75 -3.57 13.84
CA LEU A 33 3.72 -4.62 12.81
C LEU A 33 4.52 -4.22 11.57
N LEU A 34 4.32 -3.00 11.05
CA LEU A 34 5.09 -2.47 9.92
C LEU A 34 6.60 -2.45 10.23
N LYS A 35 6.97 -1.99 11.43
CA LYS A 35 8.38 -2.01 11.88
C LYS A 35 8.97 -3.42 11.91
N LYS A 36 8.21 -4.42 12.38
CA LYS A 36 8.64 -5.83 12.37
C LYS A 36 8.79 -6.36 10.94
N GLY A 37 7.90 -5.98 10.03
CA GLY A 37 7.92 -6.38 8.62
C GLY A 37 8.91 -5.62 7.74
N ARG A 38 9.60 -4.58 8.26
CA ARG A 38 10.43 -3.66 7.49
C ARG A 38 11.40 -4.35 6.53
N ARG A 39 12.10 -5.37 7.00
CA ARG A 39 13.08 -6.09 6.17
C ARG A 39 12.43 -6.81 4.98
N LEU A 40 11.26 -7.40 5.18
CA LEU A 40 10.50 -8.07 4.13
C LEU A 40 9.89 -7.06 3.15
N THR A 41 9.46 -5.90 3.64
CA THR A 41 9.05 -4.76 2.82
C THR A 41 10.17 -4.33 1.87
N GLU A 42 11.38 -4.12 2.39
CA GLU A 42 12.55 -3.73 1.58
C GLU A 42 12.85 -4.78 0.52
N GLN A 43 12.92 -6.06 0.90
CA GLN A 43 13.13 -7.17 -0.04
C GLN A 43 12.04 -7.28 -1.10
N THR A 44 10.79 -7.02 -0.73
CA THR A 44 9.64 -7.03 -1.66
C THR A 44 9.79 -5.93 -2.69
N LEU A 45 10.17 -4.72 -2.26
CA LEU A 45 10.38 -3.62 -3.21
C LEU A 45 11.60 -3.92 -4.08
N ASP A 46 12.70 -4.41 -3.51
CA ASP A 46 13.89 -4.84 -4.27
C ASP A 46 13.57 -5.89 -5.36
N SER A 47 12.66 -6.83 -5.08
CA SER A 47 12.25 -7.86 -6.03
C SER A 47 11.38 -7.32 -7.17
N CYS A 48 10.70 -6.19 -6.95
CA CYS A 48 9.91 -5.49 -7.97
C CYS A 48 10.77 -4.65 -8.92
N GLN A 49 12.07 -4.44 -8.65
CA GLN A 49 12.94 -3.70 -9.55
C GLN A 49 13.29 -4.47 -10.82
N LEU A 50 13.11 -3.83 -11.97
CA LEU A 50 13.59 -4.35 -13.26
C LEU A 50 15.13 -4.24 -13.41
N LYS A 51 15.77 -3.28 -12.74
CA LYS A 51 17.25 -3.09 -12.76
C LYS A 51 17.76 -2.76 -11.36
N ARG A 52 18.71 -3.55 -10.86
CA ARG A 52 19.29 -3.38 -9.52
C ARG A 52 20.36 -2.29 -9.52
N THR A 53 20.22 -1.31 -8.62
CA THR A 53 21.25 -0.28 -8.38
C THR A 53 21.77 -0.44 -6.96
N ARG A 54 23.05 -0.80 -6.79
CA ARG A 54 23.59 -1.35 -5.52
C ARG A 54 23.83 -0.37 -4.36
N ALA A 55 23.37 0.88 -4.42
CA ALA A 55 23.78 1.90 -3.44
C ALA A 55 22.71 2.94 -3.06
N ALA A 56 21.49 2.86 -3.59
CA ALA A 56 20.44 3.83 -3.33
C ALA A 56 19.15 3.16 -2.85
N GLU A 57 18.36 3.91 -2.08
CA GLU A 57 16.98 3.50 -1.75
C GLU A 57 16.23 3.17 -3.03
N VAL A 58 15.63 1.99 -3.09
CA VAL A 58 14.83 1.56 -4.23
C VAL A 58 13.61 2.45 -4.36
N ARG A 59 13.41 2.93 -5.58
CA ARG A 59 12.25 3.69 -6.00
C ARG A 59 11.63 3.02 -7.22
N ILE A 60 10.33 2.73 -7.14
CA ILE A 60 9.62 1.98 -8.18
C ILE A 60 8.47 2.80 -8.71
N ASP A 61 8.47 3.01 -10.02
CA ASP A 61 7.36 3.63 -10.73
C ASP A 61 6.06 2.86 -10.46
N THR A 62 5.06 3.62 -10.00
CA THR A 62 3.71 3.15 -9.64
C THR A 62 3.04 2.29 -10.71
N ARG A 63 3.35 2.48 -12.01
CA ARG A 63 2.82 1.65 -13.10
C ARG A 63 3.34 0.21 -13.03
N TYR A 64 4.63 0.04 -12.74
CA TYR A 64 5.20 -1.29 -12.53
C TYR A 64 4.69 -1.90 -11.24
N LEU A 65 4.64 -1.12 -10.16
CA LEU A 65 4.09 -1.59 -8.88
C LEU A 65 2.63 -2.05 -9.03
N SER A 66 1.82 -1.33 -9.82
CA SER A 66 0.44 -1.72 -10.12
C SER A 66 0.36 -3.08 -10.82
N THR A 67 1.31 -3.37 -11.71
CA THR A 67 1.40 -4.68 -12.38
C THR A 67 1.68 -5.80 -11.36
N HIS A 68 2.55 -5.54 -10.38
CA HIS A 68 2.80 -6.49 -9.29
C HIS A 68 1.57 -6.67 -8.40
N LEU A 69 0.92 -5.60 -7.97
CA LEU A 69 -0.32 -5.66 -7.17
C LEU A 69 -1.44 -6.43 -7.88
N GLN A 70 -1.56 -6.28 -9.20
CA GLN A 70 -2.48 -7.08 -10.00
C GLN A 70 -2.11 -8.57 -9.99
N ARG A 71 -0.84 -8.91 -10.21
CA ARG A 71 -0.35 -10.30 -10.15
C ARG A 71 -0.49 -10.94 -8.76
N TRP A 72 -0.40 -10.13 -7.71
CA TRP A 72 -0.61 -10.54 -6.33
C TRP A 72 -2.11 -10.66 -5.98
N GLY A 73 -3.01 -10.28 -6.88
CA GLY A 73 -4.46 -10.45 -6.72
C GLY A 73 -5.16 -9.33 -5.95
N PHE A 74 -4.50 -8.19 -5.73
CA PHE A 74 -5.14 -7.03 -5.08
C PHE A 74 -6.02 -6.26 -6.06
N ILE A 75 -5.53 -6.00 -7.28
CA ILE A 75 -6.28 -5.23 -8.28
C ILE A 75 -7.26 -6.15 -9.03
N GLY A 76 -8.54 -5.80 -9.03
CA GLY A 76 -9.59 -6.54 -9.70
C GLY A 76 -10.95 -6.34 -9.03
N LYS A 77 -11.36 -7.31 -8.21
CA LYS A 77 -12.72 -7.38 -7.64
C LYS A 77 -12.96 -6.35 -6.52
N ASP A 78 -12.01 -6.25 -5.58
CA ASP A 78 -12.19 -5.47 -4.35
C ASP A 78 -11.38 -4.17 -4.33
N LEU A 79 -10.43 -4.00 -5.25
CA LEU A 79 -9.66 -2.77 -5.44
C LEU A 79 -9.52 -2.49 -6.95
N ASN A 80 -9.94 -1.30 -7.38
CA ASN A 80 -9.73 -0.85 -8.77
C ASN A 80 -8.59 0.19 -8.84
N TYR A 81 -8.22 0.60 -10.06
CA TYR A 81 -7.14 1.58 -10.27
C TYR A 81 -7.45 2.98 -9.72
N ALA A 82 -8.72 3.40 -9.67
CA ALA A 82 -9.11 4.68 -9.11
C ALA A 82 -8.93 4.69 -7.58
N ASP A 83 -9.28 3.59 -6.92
CA ASP A 83 -8.99 3.39 -5.50
C ASP A 83 -7.48 3.37 -5.27
N LEU A 84 -6.72 2.61 -6.07
CA LEU A 84 -5.27 2.56 -5.95
C LEU A 84 -4.62 3.95 -6.09
N ALA A 85 -5.09 4.79 -7.01
CA ALA A 85 -4.60 6.17 -7.14
C ALA A 85 -4.78 6.97 -5.85
N MET A 86 -5.93 6.81 -5.17
CA MET A 86 -6.18 7.44 -3.88
C MET A 86 -5.26 6.91 -2.77
N LEU A 87 -5.00 5.60 -2.76
CA LEU A 87 -4.08 4.97 -1.79
C LEU A 87 -2.63 5.39 -2.03
N ILE A 88 -2.23 5.62 -3.28
CA ILE A 88 -0.92 6.17 -3.65
C ILE A 88 -0.79 7.61 -3.15
N ILE A 89 -1.84 8.45 -3.28
CA ILE A 89 -1.84 9.80 -2.71
C ILE A 89 -1.60 9.73 -1.21
N PHE A 90 -2.33 8.85 -0.50
CA PHE A 90 -2.10 8.63 0.92
C PHE A 90 -0.67 8.20 1.23
N ALA A 91 -0.13 7.23 0.49
CA ALA A 91 1.23 6.75 0.69
C ALA A 91 2.29 7.86 0.49
N LYS A 92 2.03 8.80 -0.43
CA LYS A 92 2.92 9.92 -0.74
C LYS A 92 2.80 11.11 0.19
N GLN A 93 1.58 11.46 0.59
CA GLN A 93 1.29 12.68 1.34
C GLN A 93 1.10 12.31 2.81
N THR A 94 1.91 12.87 3.70
CA THR A 94 1.80 12.60 5.16
C THR A 94 0.66 13.37 5.82
N GLY A 95 0.20 14.45 5.19
CA GLY A 95 -0.96 15.23 5.60
C GLY A 95 -2.24 14.84 4.87
N VAL A 96 -3.37 15.28 5.43
CA VAL A 96 -4.71 15.07 4.85
C VAL A 96 -5.21 16.27 4.04
N GLU A 97 -4.55 17.42 4.15
CA GLU A 97 -4.96 18.68 3.51
C GLU A 97 -4.46 18.76 2.06
N PRO A 98 -5.33 18.66 1.04
CA PRO A 98 -4.91 18.60 -0.36
C PRO A 98 -4.19 19.86 -0.85
N ALA A 99 -4.48 21.02 -0.27
CA ALA A 99 -3.80 22.27 -0.63
C ALA A 99 -2.29 22.24 -0.31
N SER A 100 -1.86 21.35 0.59
CA SER A 100 -0.45 21.17 0.96
C SER A 100 0.30 20.16 0.09
N PHE A 101 -0.39 19.47 -0.82
CA PHE A 101 0.20 18.35 -1.55
C PHE A 101 1.24 18.81 -2.57
N LYS A 102 2.36 18.09 -2.56
CA LYS A 102 3.41 18.28 -3.56
C LYS A 102 2.98 17.66 -4.89
N LEU A 103 2.96 18.46 -5.95
CA LEU A 103 2.78 17.96 -7.32
C LEU A 103 4.07 17.33 -7.84
N HIS A 104 3.95 16.22 -8.57
CA HIS A 104 5.07 15.49 -9.14
C HIS A 104 5.01 15.54 -10.67
N PRO A 105 6.05 16.04 -11.37
CA PRO A 105 6.03 16.24 -12.82
C PRO A 105 6.36 14.96 -13.63
N ASN A 106 6.86 13.93 -12.96
CA ASN A 106 7.28 12.66 -13.55
C ASN A 106 6.39 11.52 -13.01
N PRO A 107 6.45 10.32 -13.62
CA PRO A 107 5.83 9.14 -13.02
C PRO A 107 6.20 9.04 -11.54
N LEU A 108 5.17 8.82 -10.72
CA LEU A 108 5.33 8.73 -9.27
C LEU A 108 6.05 7.42 -8.96
N ASP A 109 7.22 7.52 -8.35
CA ASP A 109 7.94 6.36 -7.79
C ASP A 109 7.57 6.15 -6.34
N ILE A 110 7.59 4.92 -5.84
CA ILE A 110 7.36 4.56 -4.44
C ILE A 110 8.68 4.07 -3.83
N ASN A 111 9.04 4.61 -2.67
CA ASN A 111 10.18 4.14 -1.86
C ASN A 111 9.73 3.21 -0.72
N TYR A 112 10.65 2.75 0.13
CA TYR A 112 10.31 1.77 1.18
C TYR A 112 9.25 2.26 2.15
N ASN A 113 9.41 3.49 2.65
CA ASN A 113 8.45 4.07 3.59
C ASN A 113 7.09 4.21 2.93
N GLU A 114 7.04 4.78 1.72
CA GLU A 114 5.81 4.95 0.97
C GLU A 114 5.15 3.60 0.63
N PHE A 115 5.95 2.54 0.41
CA PHE A 115 5.41 1.20 0.19
C PHE A 115 4.73 0.64 1.45
N GLU A 116 5.31 0.82 2.64
CA GLU A 116 4.64 0.43 3.90
C GLU A 116 3.31 1.15 4.09
N ARG A 117 3.30 2.46 3.81
CA ARG A 117 2.08 3.27 3.88
C ARG A 117 1.04 2.79 2.87
N LEU A 118 1.49 2.40 1.68
CA LEU A 118 0.61 1.85 0.65
C LEU A 118 0.04 0.49 1.07
N VAL A 119 0.86 -0.41 1.62
CA VAL A 119 0.39 -1.70 2.15
C VAL A 119 -0.64 -1.48 3.24
N LEU A 120 -0.36 -0.61 4.21
CA LEU A 120 -1.32 -0.24 5.27
C LEU A 120 -2.64 0.27 4.68
N ALA A 121 -2.57 1.16 3.69
CA ALA A 121 -3.74 1.76 3.06
C ALA A 121 -4.57 0.74 2.26
N ILE A 122 -3.92 -0.17 1.52
CA ILE A 122 -4.57 -1.27 0.81
C ILE A 122 -5.27 -2.19 1.82
N SER A 123 -4.56 -2.62 2.87
CA SER A 123 -5.11 -3.46 3.92
C SER A 123 -6.34 -2.82 4.55
N TYR A 124 -6.26 -1.55 4.93
CA TYR A 124 -7.36 -0.85 5.60
C TYR A 124 -8.55 -0.61 4.67
N HIS A 125 -8.28 -0.25 3.40
CA HIS A 125 -9.33 -0.12 2.39
C HIS A 125 -10.14 -1.41 2.26
N LEU A 126 -9.44 -2.54 2.13
CA LEU A 126 -10.07 -3.86 1.97
C LEU A 126 -10.73 -4.36 3.26
N TYR A 127 -10.17 -4.01 4.42
CA TYR A 127 -10.75 -4.29 5.72
C TYR A 127 -12.11 -3.58 5.86
N LEU A 128 -12.19 -2.29 5.52
CA LEU A 128 -13.43 -1.52 5.60
C LEU A 128 -14.52 -2.00 4.65
N SER A 129 -14.18 -2.64 3.53
CA SER A 129 -15.14 -3.23 2.60
C SER A 129 -15.66 -4.60 3.04
N LYS A 130 -15.02 -5.23 4.05
CA LYS A 130 -15.40 -6.54 4.57
C LYS A 130 -16.21 -6.39 5.86
N THR A 131 -17.23 -7.23 6.03
CA THR A 131 -17.88 -7.48 7.32
C THR A 131 -17.01 -8.45 8.13
N ARG A 132 -15.85 -8.00 8.60
CA ARG A 132 -15.01 -8.75 9.55
C ARG A 132 -15.18 -8.20 10.97
N TYR A 133 -15.14 -9.09 11.96
CA TYR A 133 -15.17 -8.75 13.39
C TYR A 133 -13.77 -8.69 14.02
N ASP A 134 -12.76 -9.18 13.30
CA ASP A 134 -11.39 -9.28 13.80
C ASP A 134 -10.70 -7.92 13.85
N PRO A 135 -9.74 -7.70 14.77
CA PRO A 135 -8.96 -6.47 14.82
C PRO A 135 -8.23 -6.19 13.50
N PHE A 136 -8.13 -4.92 13.11
CA PHE A 136 -7.48 -4.52 11.86
C PHE A 136 -5.99 -4.95 11.81
N GLU A 137 -5.30 -4.96 12.95
CA GLU A 137 -3.91 -5.41 13.07
C GLU A 137 -3.70 -6.83 12.54
N GLU A 138 -4.65 -7.73 12.80
CA GLU A 138 -4.60 -9.13 12.34
C GLU A 138 -4.79 -9.19 10.83
N TYR A 139 -5.75 -8.42 10.30
CA TYR A 139 -5.97 -8.27 8.87
C TYR A 139 -4.75 -7.69 8.13
N LEU A 140 -4.08 -6.72 8.74
CA LEU A 140 -2.85 -6.15 8.21
C LEU A 140 -1.75 -7.21 8.14
N GLY A 141 -1.59 -8.03 9.19
CA GLY A 141 -0.66 -9.15 9.21
C GLY A 141 -0.90 -10.14 8.06
N GLU A 142 -2.14 -10.59 7.88
CA GLU A 142 -2.53 -11.47 6.77
C GLU A 142 -2.18 -10.84 5.40
N THR A 143 -2.45 -9.55 5.25
CA THR A 143 -2.18 -8.83 3.99
C THR A 143 -0.68 -8.73 3.72
N MET A 144 0.13 -8.43 4.74
CA MET A 144 1.59 -8.39 4.64
C MET A 144 2.15 -9.77 4.26
N ASP A 145 1.72 -10.83 4.94
CA ASP A 145 2.15 -12.20 4.64
C ASP A 145 1.80 -12.59 3.21
N HIS A 146 0.58 -12.29 2.75
CA HIS A 146 0.17 -12.55 1.37
C HIS A 146 1.06 -11.82 0.36
N ILE A 147 1.35 -10.53 0.58
CA ILE A 147 2.26 -9.75 -0.28
C ILE A 147 3.66 -10.38 -0.29
N PHE A 148 4.21 -10.70 0.89
CA PHE A 148 5.58 -11.21 1.01
C PHE A 148 5.74 -12.59 0.38
N LYS A 149 4.74 -13.47 0.52
CA LYS A 149 4.69 -14.77 -0.16
C LYS A 149 4.60 -14.60 -1.68
N LYS A 150 3.69 -13.75 -2.16
CA LYS A 150 3.52 -13.49 -3.61
C LYS A 150 4.73 -12.79 -4.24
N ALA A 151 5.50 -12.04 -3.44
CA ALA A 151 6.76 -11.45 -3.84
C ALA A 151 7.94 -12.44 -3.78
N GLY A 152 7.73 -13.65 -3.24
CA GLY A 152 8.75 -14.69 -3.09
C GLY A 152 9.82 -14.38 -2.03
N VAL A 153 9.54 -13.48 -1.09
CA VAL A 153 10.49 -13.08 -0.03
C VAL A 153 10.20 -13.77 1.30
N LEU A 154 8.96 -14.17 1.53
CA LEU A 154 8.57 -15.04 2.64
C LEU A 154 8.36 -16.46 2.08
N LEU A 155 9.20 -17.40 2.54
CA LEU A 155 9.08 -18.81 2.17
C LEU A 155 7.91 -19.43 2.94
N GLU A 156 7.05 -20.18 2.25
CA GLU A 156 6.12 -21.08 2.91
C GLU A 156 6.95 -22.20 3.54
N LEU A 157 6.88 -22.32 4.87
CA LEU A 157 7.36 -23.54 5.52
C LEU A 157 6.49 -24.68 4.98
N PRO A 158 7.07 -25.77 4.47
CA PRO A 158 6.27 -26.92 4.07
C PRO A 158 5.45 -27.36 5.29
N ASP A 159 4.14 -27.51 5.10
CA ASP A 159 3.24 -28.01 6.13
C ASP A 159 3.86 -29.30 6.69
N ALA A 160 4.23 -29.26 7.97
CA ALA A 160 4.79 -30.40 8.67
C ALA A 160 3.67 -31.40 9.02
N GLU A 161 2.93 -31.87 8.01
CA GLU A 161 1.96 -32.96 8.14
C GLU A 161 2.05 -33.85 6.90
N GLY A 162 2.96 -34.82 6.98
CA GLY A 162 3.13 -35.88 5.99
C GLY A 162 4.13 -36.95 6.42
N GLY A 163 4.33 -37.09 7.73
CA GLY A 163 5.31 -38.00 8.33
C GLY A 163 4.69 -38.80 9.45
N GLU A 164 3.76 -39.68 9.12
CA GLU A 164 3.59 -40.92 9.87
C GLU A 164 3.59 -42.09 8.89
N SER A 165 4.64 -42.88 9.04
CA SER A 165 4.96 -44.16 8.42
C SER A 165 3.95 -45.26 8.74
#